data_AF-A0A7J0C790-F1
#
_entry.id   AF-A0A7J0C790-F1
#
_cell.length_a   1.000
_cell.length_b   1.000
_cell.length_c   1.000
_cell.angle_alpha   90.00
_cell.angle_beta   90.00
_cell.angle_gamma   90.00
#
_symmetry.space_group_name_H-M   'P 1'
#
loop_
_entity.id
_entity.type
_entity.pdbx_description
1 polymer ?
#
loop_
_entity_poly.entity_id
_entity_poly.type
_entity_poly.pdbx_seq_one_letter_code
_entity_poly.pdbx_strand_id
1 'polypeptide(L)'
;MSANAALAASGHELWDTIPAVATPHGWTWHHVPGGRRMELVPVEVKALLRHHGGMATAAVDHHRRGTRPLQETRPPHFRLPKGSVAVSEQQVQGVEEDLGYRLPGAYRSFLKAAGGSAPVGAALDAELGLLVDQPFFTVREEAAVNDLQYVNKCLRDHFTKDYLGVAFVQGGILAVKVRGRDTGSVWFCAYDDARDQDGWSVQDRVDRLLLPCGADFDVFLQRLAGNPPELETVANLMVDGGFARAVPVEG
;
A
#
# COMPACT_ATOMS: atom_id res chain seq x y z
N MET A 1 10.92 -0.25 5.14
CA MET A 1 12.10 -1.08 4.81
C MET A 1 13.10 -1.20 5.96
N SER A 2 13.83 -0.16 6.39
CA SER A 2 14.84 -0.32 7.48
C SER A 2 14.24 -0.81 8.80
N ALA A 3 12.99 -0.43 9.12
CA ALA A 3 12.28 -0.97 10.29
C ALA A 3 11.99 -2.47 10.17
N ASN A 4 11.66 -2.96 8.96
CA ASN A 4 11.50 -4.40 8.69
C ASN A 4 12.83 -5.12 8.94
N ALA A 5 13.93 -4.61 8.36
CA ALA A 5 15.26 -5.21 8.51
C ALA A 5 15.71 -5.24 9.98
N ALA A 6 15.42 -4.18 10.75
CA ALA A 6 15.76 -4.11 12.17
C ALA A 6 15.03 -5.17 13.00
N LEU A 7 13.72 -5.40 12.77
CA LEU A 7 12.98 -6.45 13.48
C LEU A 7 13.37 -7.85 12.99
N ALA A 8 13.57 -8.05 11.70
CA ALA A 8 14.05 -9.32 11.15
C ALA A 8 15.41 -9.71 11.75
N ALA A 9 16.37 -8.77 11.83
CA ALA A 9 17.67 -8.98 12.44
C ALA A 9 17.60 -9.28 13.95
N SER A 10 16.53 -8.83 14.63
CA SER A 10 16.28 -9.15 16.04
C SER A 10 15.64 -10.54 16.26
N GLY A 11 15.32 -11.27 15.18
CA GLY A 11 14.69 -12.60 15.26
C GLY A 11 13.19 -12.55 15.53
N HIS A 12 12.50 -11.51 15.07
CA HIS A 12 11.06 -11.37 15.26
C HIS A 12 10.27 -12.35 14.38
N GLU A 13 9.38 -13.16 14.99
CA GLU A 13 8.68 -14.29 14.35
C GLU A 13 7.90 -13.95 13.07
N LEU A 14 7.33 -12.74 12.98
CA LEU A 14 6.63 -12.27 11.78
C LEU A 14 7.50 -12.25 10.51
N TRP A 15 8.83 -12.32 10.64
CA TRP A 15 9.78 -12.38 9.52
C TRP A 15 10.32 -13.77 9.20
N ASP A 16 9.90 -14.82 9.92
CA ASP A 16 10.45 -16.17 9.77
C ASP A 16 10.24 -16.76 8.35
N THR A 17 9.24 -16.28 7.62
CA THR A 17 8.82 -16.83 6.31
C THR A 17 8.82 -15.82 5.18
N ILE A 18 9.26 -14.58 5.44
CA ILE A 18 9.25 -13.48 4.45
C ILE A 18 10.63 -12.80 4.37
N PRO A 19 10.95 -12.11 3.27
CA PRO A 19 12.21 -11.36 3.16
C PRO A 19 12.34 -10.30 4.26
N ALA A 20 13.57 -10.07 4.76
CA ALA A 20 13.85 -9.14 5.86
C ALA A 20 13.38 -7.70 5.61
N VAL A 21 13.28 -7.27 4.35
CA VAL A 21 12.82 -5.92 3.98
C VAL A 21 11.34 -5.83 3.65
N ALA A 22 10.62 -6.94 3.57
CA ALA A 22 9.19 -6.98 3.29
C ALA A 22 8.37 -6.72 4.55
N THR A 23 7.20 -6.11 4.39
CA THR A 23 6.24 -5.92 5.47
C THR A 23 5.35 -7.17 5.59
N PRO A 24 5.17 -7.73 6.80
CA PRO A 24 4.26 -8.85 7.01
C PRO A 24 2.83 -8.53 6.52
N HIS A 25 2.17 -9.50 5.90
CA HIS A 25 0.82 -9.31 5.37
C HIS A 25 -0.15 -8.92 6.49
N GLY A 26 -0.89 -7.83 6.27
CA GLY A 26 -1.85 -7.30 7.25
C GLY A 26 -1.21 -6.38 8.28
N TRP A 27 0.07 -6.03 8.13
CA TRP A 27 0.79 -5.12 9.02
C TRP A 27 1.26 -3.87 8.28
N THR A 28 1.51 -2.80 9.02
CA THR A 28 2.09 -1.56 8.50
C THR A 28 2.85 -0.82 9.60
N TRP A 29 3.73 0.09 9.19
CA TRP A 29 4.48 0.91 10.13
C TRP A 29 3.77 2.23 10.43
N HIS A 30 3.49 2.46 11.71
CA HIS A 30 3.04 3.73 12.24
C HIS A 30 4.25 4.54 12.74
N HIS A 31 4.37 5.80 12.33
CA HIS A 31 5.34 6.72 12.91
C HIS A 31 4.73 7.35 14.15
N VAL A 32 5.35 7.15 15.32
CA VAL A 32 4.87 7.73 16.57
C VAL A 32 5.10 9.25 16.55
N PRO A 33 4.10 10.08 16.89
CA PRO A 33 4.26 11.54 16.96
C PRO A 33 5.41 11.97 17.88
N GLY A 34 6.04 13.10 17.55
CA GLY A 34 7.04 13.73 18.43
C GLY A 34 8.37 12.97 18.55
N GLY A 35 8.63 12.00 17.66
CA GLY A 35 9.86 11.21 17.71
C GLY A 35 10.19 10.48 16.41
N ARG A 36 11.19 9.60 16.49
CA ARG A 36 11.65 8.73 15.40
C ARG A 36 11.26 7.26 15.61
N ARG A 37 10.42 7.00 16.60
CA ARG A 37 9.92 5.66 16.92
C ARG A 37 8.89 5.25 15.87
N MET A 38 8.99 4.01 15.44
CA MET A 38 8.01 3.38 14.56
C MET A 38 7.44 2.16 15.26
N GLU A 39 6.15 1.94 15.08
CA GLU A 39 5.43 0.81 15.66
C GLU A 39 4.81 -0.01 14.54
N LEU A 40 5.01 -1.33 14.61
CA LEU A 40 4.36 -2.24 13.69
C LEU A 40 2.95 -2.51 14.21
N VAL A 41 1.94 -2.13 13.44
CA VAL A 41 0.54 -2.24 13.83
C VAL A 41 -0.26 -2.96 12.75
N PRO A 42 -1.37 -3.64 13.10
CA PRO A 42 -2.27 -4.18 12.10
C PRO A 42 -2.75 -3.08 11.15
N VAL A 43 -2.71 -3.34 9.85
CA VAL A 43 -3.01 -2.34 8.83
C VAL A 43 -4.45 -1.87 8.88
N GLU A 44 -5.37 -2.74 9.27
CA GLU A 44 -6.78 -2.40 9.44
C GLU A 44 -6.96 -1.42 10.58
N VAL A 45 -6.25 -1.61 11.71
CA VAL A 45 -6.27 -0.65 12.83
C VAL A 45 -5.71 0.71 12.38
N LYS A 46 -4.61 0.71 11.61
CA LYS A 46 -4.05 1.93 11.04
C LYS A 46 -5.05 2.62 10.08
N ALA A 47 -5.80 1.85 9.30
CA ALA A 47 -6.79 2.36 8.36
C ALA A 47 -8.09 2.83 9.04
N LEU A 48 -8.46 2.30 10.21
CA LEU A 48 -9.69 2.70 10.91
C LEU A 48 -9.64 4.12 11.48
N LEU A 49 -8.44 4.63 11.80
CA LEU A 49 -8.27 5.92 12.45
C LEU A 49 -7.56 6.92 11.55
N ARG A 50 -8.17 8.09 11.37
CA ARG A 50 -7.48 9.26 10.80
C ARG A 50 -6.60 9.86 11.87
N HIS A 51 -5.31 10.00 11.60
CA HIS A 51 -4.37 10.62 12.53
C HIS A 51 -3.08 11.01 11.84
N HIS A 52 -2.54 12.16 12.22
CA HIS A 52 -1.13 12.46 12.00
C HIS A 52 -0.26 11.57 12.89
N GLY A 53 0.77 11.04 12.28
CA GLY A 53 1.89 10.38 12.94
C GLY A 53 3.13 11.29 12.95
N GLY A 54 4.27 10.66 13.20
CA GLY A 54 5.56 11.32 13.22
C GLY A 54 6.00 11.90 11.87
N MET A 55 5.49 11.41 10.73
CA MET A 55 5.90 11.95 9.43
C MET A 55 5.28 13.30 9.15
N ALA A 56 4.01 13.53 9.53
CA ALA A 56 3.39 14.85 9.37
C ALA A 56 3.97 15.92 10.31
N THR A 57 4.68 15.51 11.37
CA THR A 57 5.26 16.42 12.38
C THR A 57 6.79 16.50 12.32
N ALA A 58 7.44 15.76 11.42
CA ALA A 58 8.88 15.74 11.29
C ALA A 58 9.42 17.06 10.71
N ALA A 59 10.60 17.49 11.17
CA ALA A 59 11.30 18.65 10.63
C ALA A 59 11.99 18.34 9.28
N VAL A 60 11.19 18.05 8.27
CA VAL A 60 11.63 17.71 6.90
C VAL A 60 10.89 18.55 5.87
N ASP A 61 11.41 18.60 4.65
CA ASP A 61 10.70 19.24 3.54
C ASP A 61 9.60 18.31 3.01
N HIS A 62 8.36 18.58 3.41
CA HIS A 62 7.17 17.80 3.02
C HIS A 62 6.78 17.94 1.54
N HIS A 63 7.38 18.86 0.79
CA HIS A 63 7.16 18.95 -0.66
C HIS A 63 8.00 17.93 -1.43
N ARG A 64 9.05 17.39 -0.80
CA ARG A 64 9.88 16.33 -1.38
C ARG A 64 9.28 14.97 -1.11
N ARG A 65 9.30 14.13 -2.14
CA ARG A 65 8.80 12.75 -2.14
C ARG A 65 9.72 11.88 -2.98
N GLY A 66 9.50 10.58 -2.94
CA GLY A 66 10.28 9.65 -3.74
C GLY A 66 11.58 9.21 -3.10
N THR A 67 12.26 8.33 -3.81
CA THR A 67 13.61 7.89 -3.51
C THR A 67 14.60 8.60 -4.43
N ARG A 68 15.89 8.39 -4.19
CA ARG A 68 16.88 8.70 -5.23
C ARG A 68 16.60 7.83 -6.47
N PRO A 69 16.98 8.28 -7.68
CA PRO A 69 16.88 7.46 -8.88
C PRO A 69 17.56 6.10 -8.68
N LEU A 70 16.88 5.04 -9.12
CA LEU A 70 17.40 3.68 -9.10
C LEU A 70 18.44 3.50 -10.21
N GLN A 71 19.48 2.71 -9.97
CA GLN A 71 20.49 2.42 -10.99
C GLN A 71 19.99 1.41 -12.01
N GLU A 72 19.25 0.40 -11.54
CA GLU A 72 18.58 -0.59 -12.38
C GLU A 72 17.09 -0.66 -12.05
N THR A 73 16.24 -0.62 -13.08
CA THR A 73 14.80 -0.82 -12.95
C THR A 73 14.37 -2.03 -13.77
N ARG A 74 13.79 -3.02 -13.11
CA ARG A 74 13.15 -4.17 -13.76
C ARG A 74 11.66 -4.14 -13.44
N PRO A 75 10.76 -4.59 -14.33
CA PRO A 75 9.35 -4.70 -13.99
C PRO A 75 9.13 -5.68 -12.82
N PRO A 76 8.15 -5.43 -11.92
CA PRO A 76 7.79 -6.39 -10.89
C PRO A 76 7.20 -7.66 -11.52
N HIS A 77 7.52 -8.79 -10.92
CA HIS A 77 6.90 -10.07 -11.26
C HIS A 77 5.77 -10.37 -10.30
N PHE A 78 4.66 -10.91 -10.80
CA PHE A 78 3.54 -11.37 -9.99
C PHE A 78 3.42 -12.88 -10.14
N ARG A 79 3.31 -13.60 -9.01
CA ARG A 79 3.12 -15.05 -9.03
C ARG A 79 1.64 -15.35 -9.26
N LEU A 80 1.26 -15.60 -10.51
CA LEU A 80 -0.11 -15.96 -10.86
C LEU A 80 -0.48 -17.35 -10.30
N PRO A 81 -1.75 -17.58 -9.92
CA PRO A 81 -2.24 -18.90 -9.53
C PRO A 81 -2.01 -19.93 -10.63
N LYS A 82 -1.51 -21.12 -10.28
CA LYS A 82 -1.27 -22.20 -11.24
C LYS A 82 -2.61 -22.85 -11.60
N GLY A 83 -3.12 -22.61 -12.82
CA GLY A 83 -4.07 -23.52 -13.48
C GLY A 83 -5.48 -23.02 -13.83
N SER A 84 -5.85 -21.75 -13.61
CA SER A 84 -7.06 -21.12 -14.21
C SER A 84 -7.14 -19.63 -13.83
N VAL A 85 -8.21 -18.96 -14.30
CA VAL A 85 -8.65 -17.62 -13.87
C VAL A 85 -8.71 -17.57 -12.34
N ALA A 86 -7.98 -16.62 -11.73
CA ALA A 86 -7.85 -16.47 -10.27
C ALA A 86 -9.16 -16.04 -9.60
N VAL A 87 -9.90 -15.14 -10.25
CA VAL A 87 -11.25 -14.71 -9.84
C VAL A 87 -12.18 -14.89 -11.03
N SER A 88 -13.16 -15.78 -10.91
CA SER A 88 -14.06 -16.12 -12.00
C SER A 88 -14.89 -14.92 -12.46
N GLU A 89 -15.39 -14.99 -13.69
CA GLU A 89 -16.29 -13.96 -14.24
C GLU A 89 -17.55 -13.79 -13.37
N GLN A 90 -18.10 -14.88 -12.83
CA GLN A 90 -19.26 -14.85 -11.94
C GLN A 90 -18.96 -14.12 -10.63
N GLN A 91 -17.80 -14.39 -10.01
CA GLN A 91 -17.39 -13.70 -8.78
C GLN A 91 -17.20 -12.20 -9.02
N VAL A 92 -16.56 -11.81 -10.13
CA VAL A 92 -16.41 -10.39 -10.49
C VAL A 92 -17.77 -9.74 -10.71
N GLN A 93 -18.69 -10.39 -11.42
CA GLN A 93 -20.04 -9.85 -11.65
C GLN A 93 -20.81 -9.66 -10.34
N GLY A 94 -20.76 -10.62 -9.42
CA GLY A 94 -21.39 -10.47 -8.10
C GLY A 94 -20.84 -9.27 -7.32
N VAL A 95 -19.51 -9.05 -7.35
CA VAL A 95 -18.90 -7.86 -6.75
C VAL A 95 -19.33 -6.57 -7.47
N GLU A 96 -19.40 -6.56 -8.80
CA GLU A 96 -19.88 -5.42 -9.59
C GLU A 96 -21.34 -5.06 -9.27
N GLU A 97 -22.19 -6.08 -9.04
CA GLU A 97 -23.58 -5.93 -8.60
C GLU A 97 -23.66 -5.33 -7.20
N ASP A 98 -22.92 -5.88 -6.23
CA ASP A 98 -22.88 -5.41 -4.84
C ASP A 98 -22.35 -3.97 -4.72
N LEU A 99 -21.32 -3.63 -5.52
CA LEU A 99 -20.76 -2.28 -5.61
C LEU A 99 -21.68 -1.31 -6.37
N GLY A 100 -22.56 -1.83 -7.23
CA GLY A 100 -23.46 -1.05 -8.08
C GLY A 100 -22.74 -0.34 -9.23
N TYR A 101 -21.64 -0.88 -9.73
CA TYR A 101 -20.94 -0.40 -10.93
C TYR A 101 -19.98 -1.46 -11.49
N ARG A 102 -19.64 -1.33 -12.78
CA ARG A 102 -18.63 -2.17 -13.43
C ARG A 102 -17.22 -1.74 -13.02
N LEU A 103 -16.36 -2.70 -12.70
CA LEU A 103 -14.96 -2.43 -12.39
C LEU A 103 -14.23 -1.90 -13.63
N PRO A 104 -13.33 -0.92 -13.50
CA PRO A 104 -12.51 -0.46 -14.63
C PRO A 104 -11.73 -1.60 -15.29
N GLY A 105 -11.65 -1.58 -16.62
CA GLY A 105 -11.21 -2.72 -17.43
C GLY A 105 -9.85 -3.31 -17.05
N ALA A 106 -8.85 -2.45 -16.82
CA ALA A 106 -7.49 -2.90 -16.44
C ALA A 106 -7.49 -3.60 -15.07
N TYR A 107 -8.09 -2.96 -14.04
CA TYR A 107 -8.19 -3.56 -12.70
C TYR A 107 -9.03 -4.84 -12.68
N ARG A 108 -10.14 -4.86 -13.43
CA ARG A 108 -10.98 -6.05 -13.62
C ARG A 108 -10.18 -7.22 -14.22
N SER A 109 -9.36 -6.93 -15.23
CA SER A 109 -8.53 -7.93 -15.90
C SER A 109 -7.43 -8.45 -14.96
N PHE A 110 -6.82 -7.56 -14.20
CA PHE A 110 -5.86 -7.92 -13.14
C PHE A 110 -6.49 -8.85 -12.09
N LEU A 111 -7.67 -8.54 -11.57
CA LEU A 111 -8.36 -9.40 -10.59
C LEU A 111 -8.59 -10.81 -11.16
N LYS A 112 -9.08 -10.90 -12.41
CA LYS A 112 -9.30 -12.19 -13.06
C LYS A 112 -8.01 -12.98 -13.28
N ALA A 113 -6.92 -12.33 -13.67
CA ALA A 113 -5.66 -12.99 -13.98
C ALA A 113 -4.83 -13.33 -12.74
N ALA A 114 -4.73 -12.38 -11.81
CA ALA A 114 -3.79 -12.40 -10.68
C ALA A 114 -4.48 -12.52 -9.31
N GLY A 115 -5.79 -12.31 -9.20
CA GLY A 115 -6.55 -12.53 -7.96
C GLY A 115 -6.02 -11.77 -6.76
N GLY A 116 -5.53 -10.55 -6.96
CA GLY A 116 -4.95 -9.73 -5.89
C GLY A 116 -3.54 -10.15 -5.48
N SER A 117 -2.82 -10.94 -6.29
CA SER A 117 -1.46 -11.38 -5.98
C SER A 117 -0.53 -10.21 -5.60
N ALA A 118 0.31 -10.44 -4.58
CA ALA A 118 1.43 -9.56 -4.27
C ALA A 118 2.53 -9.65 -5.35
N PRO A 119 3.39 -8.63 -5.48
CA PRO A 119 4.62 -8.78 -6.24
C PRO A 119 5.53 -9.83 -5.59
N VAL A 120 6.37 -10.48 -6.40
CA VAL A 120 7.46 -11.34 -5.92
C VAL A 120 8.55 -10.43 -5.36
N GLY A 121 8.68 -10.38 -4.04
CA GLY A 121 9.51 -9.41 -3.33
C GLY A 121 8.73 -8.12 -3.09
N ALA A 122 9.34 -6.96 -3.36
CA ALA A 122 8.66 -5.67 -3.30
C ALA A 122 8.63 -4.99 -4.67
N ALA A 123 7.70 -4.06 -4.85
CA ALA A 123 7.62 -3.20 -6.04
C ALA A 123 7.58 -1.73 -5.59
N LEU A 124 8.49 -0.91 -6.11
CA LEU A 124 8.71 0.48 -5.71
C LEU A 124 8.28 1.44 -6.82
N ASP A 125 7.43 2.41 -6.49
CA ASP A 125 7.32 3.64 -7.26
C ASP A 125 8.38 4.62 -6.74
N ALA A 126 9.47 4.79 -7.48
CA ALA A 126 10.60 5.61 -7.04
C ALA A 126 10.26 7.11 -6.98
N GLU A 127 9.30 7.57 -7.78
CA GLU A 127 8.90 8.98 -7.78
C GLU A 127 8.00 9.30 -6.58
N LEU A 128 7.09 8.41 -6.20
CA LEU A 128 6.24 8.62 -5.03
C LEU A 128 6.87 8.11 -3.72
N GLY A 129 7.86 7.23 -3.79
CA GLY A 129 8.43 6.55 -2.63
C GLY A 129 7.47 5.50 -2.06
N LEU A 130 6.56 5.02 -2.90
CA LEU A 130 5.50 4.09 -2.55
C LEU A 130 6.01 2.65 -2.71
N LEU A 131 5.91 1.86 -1.64
CA LEU A 131 6.26 0.45 -1.65
C LEU A 131 5.01 -0.44 -1.65
N VAL A 132 4.88 -1.26 -2.69
CA VAL A 132 3.91 -2.35 -2.80
C VAL A 132 4.62 -3.64 -2.47
N ASP A 133 4.39 -4.18 -1.28
CA ASP A 133 5.01 -5.41 -0.79
C ASP A 133 3.99 -6.38 -0.19
N GLN A 134 2.70 -6.07 -0.35
CA GLN A 134 1.57 -6.85 0.13
C GLN A 134 0.58 -7.17 -1.01
N PRO A 135 -0.30 -8.16 -0.82
CA PRO A 135 -1.34 -8.49 -1.78
C PRO A 135 -2.26 -7.28 -2.06
N PHE A 136 -2.65 -7.16 -3.32
CA PHE A 136 -3.80 -6.33 -3.68
C PHE A 136 -5.07 -6.99 -3.14
N PHE A 137 -6.13 -6.20 -2.97
CA PHE A 137 -7.42 -6.72 -2.56
C PHE A 137 -7.99 -7.62 -3.66
N THR A 138 -8.68 -8.68 -3.23
CA THR A 138 -9.25 -9.70 -4.08
C THR A 138 -10.67 -10.02 -3.66
N VAL A 139 -11.35 -10.88 -4.43
CA VAL A 139 -12.68 -11.37 -4.09
C VAL A 139 -12.54 -12.58 -3.17
N ARG A 140 -13.16 -12.52 -2.00
CA ARG A 140 -13.12 -13.62 -1.02
C ARG A 140 -14.52 -14.06 -0.64
N GLU A 141 -14.63 -15.32 -0.23
CA GLU A 141 -15.87 -15.86 0.36
C GLU A 141 -16.03 -15.41 1.83
N GLU A 142 -14.90 -15.26 2.53
CA GLU A 142 -14.84 -14.81 3.92
C GLU A 142 -14.12 -13.46 4.02
N ALA A 143 -14.65 -12.58 4.88
CA ALA A 143 -14.05 -11.29 5.18
C ALA A 143 -12.63 -11.46 5.72
N ALA A 144 -11.68 -10.76 5.10
CA ALA A 144 -10.29 -10.72 5.50
C ALA A 144 -9.65 -9.38 5.13
N VAL A 145 -8.45 -9.12 5.64
CA VAL A 145 -7.68 -7.88 5.43
C VAL A 145 -7.40 -7.54 3.96
N ASN A 146 -7.55 -8.49 3.04
CA ASN A 146 -7.44 -8.28 1.60
C ASN A 146 -8.72 -8.62 0.82
N ASP A 147 -9.88 -8.70 1.47
CA ASP A 147 -11.18 -8.77 0.78
C ASP A 147 -11.61 -7.38 0.29
N LEU A 148 -11.76 -7.25 -1.02
CA LEU A 148 -12.12 -6.02 -1.71
C LEU A 148 -13.41 -5.40 -1.18
N GLN A 149 -14.44 -6.21 -0.92
CA GLN A 149 -15.73 -5.70 -0.47
C GLN A 149 -15.69 -5.28 1.00
N TYR A 150 -15.17 -6.16 1.86
CA TYR A 150 -15.06 -5.89 3.28
C TYR A 150 -14.20 -4.65 3.57
N VAL A 151 -12.99 -4.58 3.01
CA VAL A 151 -12.08 -3.47 3.28
C VAL A 151 -12.69 -2.14 2.84
N ASN A 152 -13.34 -2.07 1.67
CA ASN A 152 -13.97 -0.83 1.21
C ASN A 152 -15.17 -0.37 2.06
N LYS A 153 -15.77 -1.24 2.88
CA LYS A 153 -16.73 -0.81 3.92
C LYS A 153 -16.03 -0.02 5.03
N CYS A 154 -14.80 -0.40 5.38
CA CYS A 154 -13.98 0.27 6.40
C CYS A 154 -13.28 1.53 5.87
N LEU A 155 -13.12 1.69 4.56
CA LEU A 155 -12.41 2.84 3.95
C LEU A 155 -13.28 4.06 3.66
N ARG A 156 -14.54 4.09 4.12
CA ARG A 156 -15.49 5.20 3.85
C ARG A 156 -15.06 6.56 4.42
N ASP A 157 -14.16 6.54 5.39
CA ASP A 157 -13.56 7.74 5.97
C ASP A 157 -12.35 8.27 5.19
N HIS A 158 -11.83 7.48 4.24
CA HIS A 158 -10.69 7.85 3.39
C HIS A 158 -11.13 8.23 1.98
N PHE A 159 -12.17 7.58 1.47
CA PHE A 159 -12.57 7.72 0.09
C PHE A 159 -14.06 8.05 -0.06
N THR A 160 -14.36 8.91 -1.03
CA THR A 160 -15.72 9.05 -1.53
C THR A 160 -16.10 7.81 -2.36
N LYS A 161 -17.38 7.70 -2.73
CA LYS A 161 -17.87 6.58 -3.57
C LYS A 161 -17.30 6.58 -5.00
N ASP A 162 -16.51 7.58 -5.35
CA ASP A 162 -15.85 7.68 -6.66
C ASP A 162 -14.53 6.91 -6.71
N TYR A 163 -14.06 6.40 -5.57
CA TYR A 163 -12.81 5.66 -5.44
C TYR A 163 -13.05 4.30 -4.78
N LEU A 164 -12.37 3.29 -5.29
CA LEU A 164 -12.33 1.95 -4.74
C LEU A 164 -10.90 1.68 -4.26
N GLY A 165 -10.70 1.47 -2.96
CA GLY A 165 -9.43 1.01 -2.43
C GLY A 165 -9.08 -0.37 -2.99
N VAL A 166 -7.84 -0.58 -3.40
CA VAL A 166 -7.39 -1.80 -4.08
C VAL A 166 -6.13 -2.43 -3.47
N ALA A 167 -5.42 -1.74 -2.59
CA ALA A 167 -4.33 -2.35 -1.80
C ALA A 167 -3.99 -1.49 -0.59
N PHE A 168 -3.59 -2.16 0.47
CA PHE A 168 -2.74 -1.55 1.48
C PHE A 168 -1.29 -1.55 1.01
N VAL A 169 -0.60 -0.45 1.27
CA VAL A 169 0.79 -0.22 0.87
C VAL A 169 1.54 0.40 2.04
N GLN A 170 2.88 0.36 2.01
CA GLN A 170 3.64 0.95 3.10
C GLN A 170 3.32 2.45 3.18
N GLY A 171 2.74 2.88 4.31
CA GLY A 171 2.40 4.29 4.55
C GLY A 171 1.08 4.79 3.93
N GLY A 172 0.24 3.94 3.35
CA GLY A 172 -1.07 4.40 2.85
C GLY A 172 -1.92 3.35 2.16
N ILE A 173 -2.80 3.83 1.28
CA ILE A 173 -3.78 3.02 0.54
C ILE A 173 -3.72 3.39 -0.95
N LEU A 174 -3.72 2.39 -1.82
CA LEU A 174 -3.96 2.58 -3.25
C LEU A 174 -5.44 2.48 -3.56
N ALA A 175 -5.92 3.34 -4.46
CA ALA A 175 -7.29 3.35 -4.93
C ALA A 175 -7.38 3.51 -6.45
N VAL A 176 -8.43 2.94 -7.03
CA VAL A 176 -8.82 3.13 -8.43
C VAL A 176 -10.03 4.05 -8.47
N LYS A 177 -10.02 5.05 -9.36
CA LYS A 177 -11.20 5.89 -9.59
C LYS A 177 -12.24 5.10 -10.39
N VAL A 178 -13.46 5.01 -9.87
CA VAL A 178 -14.55 4.16 -10.41
C VAL A 178 -15.71 4.95 -10.99
N ARG A 179 -15.78 6.25 -10.70
CA ARG A 179 -16.83 7.15 -11.20
C ARG A 179 -16.26 8.53 -11.54
N GLY A 180 -16.98 9.23 -12.43
CA GLY A 180 -16.64 10.57 -12.87
C GLY A 180 -15.51 10.60 -13.90
N ARG A 181 -14.86 11.76 -14.01
CA ARG A 181 -13.74 11.98 -14.94
C ARG A 181 -12.56 11.07 -14.57
N ASP A 182 -11.81 10.62 -15.57
CA ASP A 182 -10.59 9.80 -15.38
C ASP A 182 -10.85 8.46 -14.67
N THR A 183 -12.05 7.88 -14.86
CA THR A 183 -12.39 6.54 -14.37
C THR A 183 -11.36 5.51 -14.88
N GLY A 184 -10.84 4.70 -13.96
CA GLY A 184 -9.76 3.73 -14.20
C GLY A 184 -8.40 4.17 -13.68
N SER A 185 -8.17 5.48 -13.47
CA SER A 185 -6.92 6.01 -12.95
C SER A 185 -6.63 5.54 -11.52
N VAL A 186 -5.34 5.43 -11.19
CA VAL A 186 -4.84 4.96 -9.90
C VAL A 186 -4.31 6.12 -9.08
N TRP A 187 -4.64 6.11 -7.79
CA TRP A 187 -4.34 7.16 -6.83
C TRP A 187 -3.80 6.58 -5.54
N PHE A 188 -2.90 7.32 -4.90
CA PHE A 188 -2.33 6.99 -3.61
C PHE A 188 -2.84 7.96 -2.54
N CYS A 189 -3.35 7.39 -1.45
CA CYS A 189 -3.74 8.10 -0.23
C CYS A 189 -2.71 7.79 0.86
N ALA A 190 -1.83 8.74 1.17
CA ALA A 190 -0.90 8.60 2.28
C ALA A 190 -1.64 8.68 3.63
N TYR A 191 -1.27 7.82 4.58
CA TYR A 191 -1.87 7.84 5.92
C TYR A 191 -1.47 9.05 6.76
N ASP A 192 -0.27 9.58 6.53
CA ASP A 192 0.38 10.58 7.37
C ASP A 192 0.83 11.77 6.51
N ASP A 193 -0.09 12.26 5.68
CA ASP A 193 0.15 13.39 4.79
C ASP A 193 0.14 14.71 5.59
N ALA A 194 1.26 15.42 5.63
CA ALA A 194 1.40 16.67 6.38
C ALA A 194 0.43 17.79 5.93
N ARG A 195 -0.21 17.62 4.76
CA ARG A 195 -1.20 18.57 4.24
C ARG A 195 -2.60 18.33 4.79
N ASP A 196 -2.87 17.18 5.42
CA ASP A 196 -4.18 16.86 5.99
C ASP A 196 -4.52 17.79 7.16
N GLN A 197 -5.81 18.09 7.34
CA GLN A 197 -6.28 19.05 8.34
C GLN A 197 -7.60 18.60 8.95
N ASP A 198 -7.73 18.85 10.25
CA ASP A 198 -8.99 18.62 10.96
C ASP A 198 -10.13 19.47 10.36
N GLY A 199 -11.34 18.92 10.38
CA GLY A 199 -12.55 19.59 9.88
C GLY A 199 -12.78 19.47 8.37
N TRP A 200 -11.83 18.91 7.60
CA TRP A 200 -12.07 18.62 6.18
C TRP A 200 -13.06 17.46 5.99
N SER A 201 -13.95 17.62 5.01
CA SER A 201 -14.79 16.52 4.57
C SER A 201 -13.97 15.47 3.81
N VAL A 202 -14.52 14.26 3.65
CA VAL A 202 -13.88 13.24 2.80
C VAL A 202 -13.70 13.74 1.36
N GLN A 203 -14.63 14.57 0.87
CA GLN A 203 -14.54 15.19 -0.46
C GLN A 203 -13.32 16.13 -0.55
N ASP A 204 -13.16 17.04 0.41
CA ASP A 204 -12.02 17.96 0.44
C ASP A 204 -10.68 17.22 0.45
N ARG A 205 -10.61 16.12 1.21
CA ARG A 205 -9.42 15.27 1.31
C ARG A 205 -9.11 14.58 -0.01
N VAL A 206 -10.08 13.94 -0.66
CA VAL A 206 -9.81 13.26 -1.93
C VAL A 206 -9.36 14.24 -3.01
N ASP A 207 -9.91 15.46 -3.03
CA ASP A 207 -9.58 16.48 -4.02
C ASP A 207 -8.19 17.10 -3.81
N ARG A 208 -7.70 17.14 -2.57
CA ARG A 208 -6.46 17.85 -2.20
C ARG A 208 -5.26 16.93 -1.94
N LEU A 209 -5.52 15.73 -1.41
CA LEU A 209 -4.47 14.88 -0.85
C LEU A 209 -4.07 13.73 -1.77
N LEU A 210 -5.01 13.19 -2.57
CA LEU A 210 -4.69 12.05 -3.42
C LEU A 210 -3.61 12.38 -4.44
N LEU A 211 -2.64 11.47 -4.55
CA LEU A 211 -1.53 11.58 -5.47
C LEU A 211 -1.76 10.67 -6.67
N PRO A 212 -1.67 11.17 -7.92
CA PRO A 212 -1.85 10.32 -9.09
C PRO A 212 -0.68 9.35 -9.25
N CYS A 213 -0.99 8.08 -9.48
CA CYS A 213 -0.01 7.00 -9.66
C CYS A 213 0.04 6.49 -11.09
N GLY A 214 -1.11 6.46 -11.79
CA GLY A 214 -1.20 5.98 -13.16
C GLY A 214 -2.52 6.36 -13.82
N ALA A 215 -2.50 6.52 -15.15
CA ALA A 215 -3.69 6.83 -15.95
C ALA A 215 -4.70 5.67 -15.96
N ASP A 216 -4.20 4.44 -15.80
CA ASP A 216 -4.98 3.25 -15.48
C ASP A 216 -4.14 2.28 -14.62
N PHE A 217 -4.70 1.11 -14.32
CA PHE A 217 -4.05 0.10 -13.49
C PHE A 217 -2.82 -0.54 -14.16
N ASP A 218 -2.84 -0.74 -15.49
CA ASP A 218 -1.70 -1.34 -16.19
C ASP A 218 -0.52 -0.36 -16.27
N VAL A 219 -0.81 0.92 -16.54
CA VAL A 219 0.17 2.01 -16.50
C VAL A 219 0.78 2.15 -15.11
N PHE A 220 -0.02 2.02 -14.05
CA PHE A 220 0.49 1.99 -12.69
C PHE A 220 1.45 0.82 -12.47
N LEU A 221 1.07 -0.41 -12.85
CA LEU A 221 1.94 -1.58 -12.68
C LEU A 221 3.26 -1.46 -13.47
N GLN A 222 3.21 -0.90 -14.68
CA GLN A 222 4.40 -0.69 -15.53
C GLN A 222 5.37 0.35 -14.97
N ARG A 223 4.87 1.29 -14.16
CA ARG A 223 5.67 2.33 -13.51
C ARG A 223 6.52 1.78 -12.35
N LEU A 224 6.12 0.66 -11.75
CA LEU A 224 6.80 0.10 -10.59
C LEU A 224 8.14 -0.54 -10.98
N ALA A 225 9.14 -0.39 -10.10
CA ALA A 225 10.40 -1.10 -10.14
C ALA A 225 10.35 -2.31 -9.19
N GLY A 226 10.48 -3.51 -9.76
CA GLY A 226 10.51 -4.79 -9.05
C GLY A 226 11.83 -5.05 -8.35
N ASN A 227 11.73 -5.29 -7.05
CA ASN A 227 12.79 -5.68 -6.12
C ASN A 227 14.15 -4.99 -6.35
N PRO A 228 14.22 -3.64 -6.36
CA PRO A 228 15.48 -2.95 -6.56
C PRO A 228 16.48 -3.32 -5.45
N PRO A 229 17.73 -3.72 -5.79
CA PRO A 229 18.73 -4.14 -4.81
C PRO A 229 19.11 -3.02 -3.82
N GLU A 230 18.92 -1.77 -4.22
CA GLU A 230 19.14 -0.59 -3.37
C GLU A 230 18.25 -0.61 -2.13
N LEU A 231 17.07 -1.23 -2.17
CA LEU A 231 16.16 -1.31 -1.01
C LEU A 231 16.79 -2.11 0.13
N GLU A 232 17.31 -3.29 -0.20
CA GLU A 232 17.96 -4.18 0.76
C GLU A 232 19.28 -3.58 1.23
N THR A 233 20.08 -3.05 0.29
CA THR A 233 21.37 -2.42 0.60
C THR A 233 21.19 -1.26 1.58
N VAL A 234 20.28 -0.32 1.30
CA VAL A 234 20.03 0.83 2.18
C VAL A 234 19.42 0.38 3.51
N ALA A 235 18.49 -0.59 3.51
CA ALA A 235 17.89 -1.07 4.74
C ALA A 235 18.95 -1.67 5.69
N ASN A 236 19.83 -2.52 5.17
CA ASN A 236 20.88 -3.16 5.96
C ASN A 236 21.93 -2.15 6.43
N LEU A 237 22.36 -1.21 5.59
CA LEU A 237 23.27 -0.13 6.01
C LEU A 237 22.71 0.72 7.15
N MET A 238 21.40 0.97 7.16
CA MET A 238 20.75 1.70 8.25
C MET A 238 20.76 0.90 9.56
N VAL A 239 20.65 -0.43 9.50
CA VAL A 239 20.69 -1.31 10.67
C VAL A 239 22.14 -1.48 11.17
N ASP A 240 23.06 -1.86 10.29
CA ASP A 240 24.47 -2.10 10.60
C ASP A 240 25.16 -0.84 11.13
N GLY A 241 24.79 0.33 10.58
CA GLY A 241 25.27 1.63 11.05
C GLY A 241 24.63 2.12 12.36
N GLY A 242 23.68 1.37 12.93
CA GLY A 242 22.98 1.72 14.17
C GLY A 242 21.96 2.86 14.04
N PHE A 243 21.61 3.26 12.82
CA PHE A 243 20.61 4.31 12.54
C PHE A 243 19.16 3.81 12.68
N ALA A 244 18.95 2.50 12.54
CA ALA A 244 17.70 1.80 12.81
C ALA A 244 17.98 0.60 13.71
N ARG A 245 17.19 0.44 14.77
CA ARG A 245 17.32 -0.69 15.71
C ARG A 245 15.96 -1.08 16.26
N ALA A 246 15.80 -2.37 16.57
CA ALA A 246 14.68 -2.83 17.37
C ALA A 246 14.76 -2.20 18.76
N VAL A 247 13.60 -1.80 19.30
CA VAL A 247 13.48 -1.25 20.65
C VAL A 247 12.53 -2.17 21.43
N PRO A 248 12.88 -2.59 22.67
CA PRO A 248 11.97 -3.39 23.49
C PRO A 248 10.65 -2.67 23.72
N VAL A 249 9.56 -3.42 23.76
CA VAL A 249 8.28 -2.91 24.22
C VAL A 249 8.34 -2.87 25.75
N GLU A 250 8.33 -1.67 26.34
CA GLU A 250 8.10 -1.53 27.78
C GLU A 250 6.62 -1.89 28.04
N GLY A 251 6.40 -2.92 28.87
CA GLY A 251 5.07 -3.39 29.27
C GLY A 251 4.54 -2.68 30.50
#